data_AF-A0A2T5ZYD4-F1
#
_entry.id   AF-A0A2T5ZYD4-F1
#
_cell.length_a   1.000
_cell.length_b   1.000
_cell.length_c   1.000
_cell.angle_alpha   90.00
_cell.angle_beta   90.00
_cell.angle_gamma   90.00
#
_symmetry.space_group_name_H-M   'P 1'
#
loop_
_entity.id
_entity.type
_entity.pdbx_description
1 polymer ?
#
loop_
_entity_poly.entity_id
_entity_poly.type
_entity_poly.pdbx_seq_one_letter_code
_entity_poly.pdbx_strand_id
1 'polypeptide(L)' 'MTAQRANVTRAVDFQIADLIVTVGEIEGTVQLIWRRDGIEPGKAERTVLWNEFADPKTPAQLEAMAGHLRSIFDGGRK' A
#
# COMPACT_ATOMS: atom_id res chain seq x y z
N MET A 1 3.53 18.18 -20.22
CA MET A 1 4.28 17.02 -19.69
C MET A 1 3.43 15.78 -19.90
N THR A 2 3.93 14.80 -20.64
CA THR A 2 3.24 13.51 -20.82
C THR A 2 3.53 12.66 -19.58
N ALA A 3 2.49 12.12 -18.94
CA ALA A 3 2.68 11.25 -17.79
C ALA A 3 3.41 9.95 -18.22
N GLN A 4 4.56 9.67 -17.60
CA GLN A 4 5.29 8.43 -17.81
C GLN A 4 4.60 7.32 -16.99
N ARG A 5 4.41 6.14 -17.60
CA ARG A 5 3.88 4.97 -16.89
C ARG A 5 5.00 4.27 -16.14
N ALA A 6 4.79 4.02 -14.85
CA ALA A 6 5.69 3.20 -14.04
C ALA A 6 5.54 1.71 -14.40
N ASN A 7 6.63 0.97 -14.34
CA ASN A 7 6.61 -0.49 -14.49
C ASN A 7 6.29 -1.14 -13.14
N VAL A 8 5.17 -1.86 -13.05
CA VAL A 8 4.72 -2.52 -11.82
C VAL A 8 4.80 -4.03 -12.03
N THR A 9 5.67 -4.70 -11.29
CA THR A 9 5.85 -6.16 -11.39
C THR A 9 4.93 -6.92 -10.44
N ARG A 10 4.61 -6.32 -9.29
CA ARG A 10 3.64 -6.85 -8.32
C ARG A 10 2.99 -5.72 -7.56
N ALA A 11 1.70 -5.85 -7.23
CA ALA A 11 1.02 -4.96 -6.30
C ALA A 11 -0.12 -5.67 -5.59
N VAL A 12 -0.39 -5.27 -4.35
CA VAL A 12 -1.56 -5.66 -3.58
C VAL A 12 -2.08 -4.44 -2.83
N ASP A 13 -3.40 -4.28 -2.82
CA ASP A 13 -4.08 -3.21 -2.11
C ASP A 13 -4.66 -3.74 -0.79
N PHE A 14 -4.52 -2.95 0.26
CA PHE A 14 -5.14 -3.17 1.56
C PHE A 14 -5.96 -1.95 1.95
N GLN A 15 -7.14 -2.16 2.52
CA GLN A 15 -7.93 -1.07 3.06
C GLN A 15 -7.62 -0.86 4.54
N ILE A 16 -7.25 0.37 4.91
CA ILE A 16 -7.03 0.77 6.30
C ILE A 16 -7.90 2.01 6.55
N ALA A 17 -8.97 1.85 7.34
CA ALA A 17 -10.00 2.87 7.51
C ALA A 17 -10.57 3.34 6.15
N ASP A 18 -10.44 4.64 5.84
CA ASP A 18 -10.85 5.26 4.57
C ASP A 18 -9.70 5.38 3.56
N LEU A 19 -8.55 4.76 3.85
CA LEU A 19 -7.36 4.75 3.00
C LEU A 19 -7.24 3.42 2.25
N ILE A 20 -6.64 3.50 1.06
CA ILE A 20 -6.11 2.36 0.34
C ILE A 20 -4.58 2.42 0.45
N VAL A 21 -3.99 1.33 0.88
CA VAL A 21 -2.53 1.17 0.98
C VAL A 21 -2.11 0.13 -0.03
N THR A 22 -1.32 0.54 -1.02
CA THR A 22 -0.72 -0.37 -2.00
C THR A 22 0.66 -0.76 -1.54
N VAL A 23 0.92 -2.07 -1.40
CA VAL A 23 2.28 -2.60 -1.32
C VAL A 23 2.61 -3.17 -2.69
N GLY A 24 3.65 -2.67 -3.36
CA GLY A 24 4.01 -3.15 -4.68
C GLY A 24 5.49 -3.08 -4.98
N GLU A 25 5.94 -3.90 -5.91
CA GLU A 25 7.25 -3.79 -6.54
C GLU A 25 7.08 -2.99 -7.83
N ILE A 26 7.66 -1.78 -7.83
CA ILE A 26 7.49 -0.76 -8.85
C ILE A 26 8.89 -0.27 -9.21
N GLU A 27 9.26 -0.39 -10.48
CA GLU A 27 10.59 -0.05 -10.99
C GLU A 27 11.72 -0.76 -10.20
N GLY A 28 11.48 -2.03 -9.83
CA GLY A 28 12.44 -2.86 -9.09
C GLY A 28 12.58 -2.50 -7.61
N THR A 29 11.75 -1.59 -7.08
CA THR A 29 11.75 -1.20 -5.67
C THR A 29 10.41 -1.53 -5.03
N VAL A 30 10.43 -2.06 -3.81
CA VAL A 30 9.20 -2.23 -3.04
C VAL A 30 8.76 -0.85 -2.52
N GLN A 31 7.50 -0.50 -2.76
CA GLN A 31 6.91 0.78 -2.39
C GLN A 31 5.64 0.55 -1.55
N LEU A 32 5.42 1.41 -0.58
CA LEU A 32 4.21 1.51 0.23
C LEU A 32 3.50 2.82 -0.09
N ILE A 33 2.42 2.75 -0.87
CA ILE A 33 1.71 3.93 -1.37
C ILE A 33 0.40 4.07 -0.62
N TRP A 34 0.24 5.20 0.07
CA TRP A 34 -0.99 5.57 0.76
C TRP A 34 -1.80 6.47 -0.15
N ARG A 35 -3.04 6.10 -0.42
CA ARG A 35 -3.95 6.89 -1.25
C ARG A 35 -5.35 6.93 -0.65
N ARG A 36 -6.06 8.01 -0.96
CA ARG A 36 -7.47 8.16 -0.64
C ARG A 36 -8.18 8.65 -1.89
N ASP A 37 -9.33 8.06 -2.15
CA ASP A 37 -10.21 8.53 -3.22
C ASP A 37 -11.15 9.60 -2.64
N GLY A 38 -11.32 10.70 -3.36
CA GLY A 38 -12.29 11.73 -2.98
C GLY A 38 -11.92 12.60 -1.78
N ILE A 39 -10.64 12.92 -1.63
CA ILE A 39 -10.18 13.91 -0.64
C ILE A 39 -10.83 15.27 -0.83
N GLU A 40 -10.96 15.72 -2.09
CA GLU A 40 -11.61 16.98 -2.40
C GLU A 40 -13.11 16.76 -2.56
N PRO A 41 -13.96 17.51 -1.82
CA PRO A 41 -15.41 17.42 -1.96
C PRO A 41 -15.83 17.62 -3.43
N GLY A 42 -16.59 16.66 -3.96
CA GLY A 42 -17.08 16.71 -5.34
C GLY A 42 -16.11 16.21 -6.41
N LYS A 43 -14.91 15.74 -6.05
CA LYS A 43 -14.00 15.07 -6.99
C LYS A 43 -13.87 13.61 -6.62
N ALA A 44 -14.01 12.71 -7.60
CA ALA A 44 -13.75 11.28 -7.44
C ALA A 44 -12.26 10.93 -7.65
N GLU A 45 -11.40 11.94 -7.73
CA GLU A 45 -10.00 11.75 -8.07
C GLU A 45 -9.27 11.00 -6.94
N ARG A 46 -8.42 10.07 -7.37
CA ARG A 46 -7.49 9.36 -6.50
C ARG A 46 -6.34 10.28 -6.16
N THR A 47 -6.13 10.51 -4.86
CA THR A 47 -5.02 11.32 -4.36
C THR A 47 -4.00 10.41 -3.69
N VAL A 48 -2.76 10.43 -4.17
CA VAL A 48 -1.63 9.84 -3.45
C VAL A 48 -1.28 10.78 -2.31
N LEU A 49 -1.39 10.27 -1.09
CA LEU A 49 -1.07 11.01 0.13
C LEU A 49 0.42 10.90 0.47
N TRP A 50 0.96 9.69 0.30
CA TRP A 50 2.32 9.38 0.69
C TRP A 50 2.85 8.18 -0.09
N ASN A 51 4.16 8.16 -0.35
CA ASN A 51 4.83 7.03 -0.98
C ASN A 51 6.16 6.79 -0.26
N GLU A 52 6.33 5.60 0.30
CA GLU A 52 7.56 5.17 0.95
C GLU A 52 8.28 4.14 0.09
N PHE A 53 9.57 4.37 -0.11
CA PHE A 53 10.46 3.40 -0.74
C PHE A 53 11.02 2.50 0.35
N ALA A 54 10.68 1.23 0.28
CA ALA A 54 11.17 0.22 1.21
C ALA A 54 12.69 0.07 1.09
N ASP A 55 13.37 0.15 2.22
CA ASP A 55 14.78 -0.21 2.31
C ASP A 55 14.95 -1.75 2.33
N PRO A 56 16.17 -2.28 2.22
CA PRO A 56 16.40 -3.73 2.28
C PRO A 56 15.93 -4.42 3.58
N LYS A 57 15.62 -3.68 4.64
CA LYS A 57 15.15 -4.21 5.95
C LYS A 57 13.63 -4.26 6.04
N THR A 58 12.95 -3.45 5.23
CA THR A 58 11.49 -3.31 5.19
C THR A 58 10.76 -4.64 4.90
N PRO A 59 11.24 -5.55 4.01
CA PRO A 59 10.59 -6.84 3.81
C PRO A 59 10.38 -7.64 5.11
N ALA A 60 11.39 -7.69 5.98
CA ALA A 60 11.30 -8.41 7.26
C ALA A 60 10.27 -7.77 8.21
N GLN A 61 10.16 -6.44 8.21
CA GLN A 61 9.16 -5.71 9.01
C GLN A 61 7.74 -6.00 8.50
N LEU A 62 7.53 -5.99 7.19
CA LEU A 62 6.24 -6.29 6.57
C LEU A 62 5.82 -7.74 6.81
N GLU A 63 6.76 -8.70 6.74
CA GLU A 63 6.50 -10.10 7.08
C GLU A 63 6.10 -10.28 8.54
N ALA A 64 6.82 -9.63 9.47
CA ALA A 64 6.50 -9.66 10.90
C ALA A 64 5.09 -9.07 11.17
N MET A 65 4.77 -7.94 10.54
CA MET A 65 3.45 -7.32 10.63
C MET A 65 2.35 -8.23 10.07
N ALA A 66 2.57 -8.84 8.90
CA ALA A 66 1.63 -9.79 8.30
C ALA A 66 1.43 -11.04 9.17
N GLY A 67 2.46 -11.51 9.86
CA GLY A 67 2.36 -12.58 10.86
C GLY A 67 1.47 -12.18 12.04
N HIS A 68 1.71 -10.99 12.60
CA HIS A 68 0.92 -10.46 13.72
C HIS A 68 -0.56 -10.26 13.36
N LEU A 69 -0.84 -9.66 12.20
CA LEU A 69 -2.20 -9.44 11.73
C LEU A 69 -2.96 -10.74 11.47
N ARG A 70 -2.31 -11.74 10.86
CA ARG A 70 -2.89 -13.09 10.70
C ARG A 70 -3.26 -13.70 12.05
N SER A 71 -2.39 -13.59 13.05
CA SER A 71 -2.70 -14.07 14.40
C SER A 71 -3.93 -13.39 15.00
N ILE A 72 -4.16 -12.10 14.74
CA ILE A 72 -5.32 -11.37 15.24
C ILE A 72 -6.59 -11.82 14.50
N PHE A 73 -6.57 -11.84 13.17
CA PHE A 73 -7.76 -12.09 12.36
C PHE A 73 -8.17 -13.56 12.30
N ASP A 74 -7.20 -14.48 12.27
CA ASP A 74 -7.48 -15.92 12.27
C ASP A 74 -7.62 -16.50 13.68
N GLY A 75 -6.95 -15.90 14.68
CA GLY A 75 -7.08 -16.29 16.10
C GLY A 75 -8.37 -15.81 16.77
N GLY A 76 -9.10 -14.86 16.15
CA GLY A 76 -10.38 -14.33 16.65
C GLY A 76 -11.62 -15.14 16.23
N ARG A 77 -11.49 -16.17 15.37
CA ARG A 77 -12.58 -17.13 15.10
C ARG A 77 -12.57 -18.23 16.16
N LYS A 78 -13.20 -17.98 17.31
CA LYS A 78 -13.66 -19.02 18.24
C LYS A 78 -15.14 -18.84 18.52
#